data_AF-A0A1I4GBC9-F1
#
_entry.id   AF-A0A1I4GBC9-F1
#
_cell.length_a   1.000
_cell.length_b   1.000
_cell.length_c   1.000
_cell.angle_alpha   90.00
_cell.angle_beta   90.00
_cell.angle_gamma   90.00
#
_symmetry.space_group_name_H-M   'P 1'
#
loop_
_entity.id
_entity.type
_entity.pdbx_description
1 polymer ?
#
loop_
_entity_poly.entity_id
_entity_poly.type
_entity_poly.pdbx_seq_one_letter_code
_entity_poly.pdbx_strand_id
1 'polypeptide(L)'
;MNNKRVFVLLFCFFIVISGLIYRASVLMVGNENSEKANLVLMNRSPVSLQHLNEHAGKLEEMTNDINNYTFSSIKREIDKTIKLINLTNLELKAQYEAWISVKGMMKSDSDSLIKLKDQLDTTRNLQQKEILKLKKILDEVQKPSLITDLFNLALTFVLGVLSSILATMGLTLWRNRSTKTT
;
A
#
# COMPACT_ATOMS: atom_id res chain seq x y z
N MET A 1 -2.29 -33.33 39.01
CA MET A 1 -1.43 -32.13 39.23
C MET A 1 -1.02 -31.39 37.95
N ASN A 2 -1.06 -32.00 36.75
CA ASN A 2 -0.59 -31.35 35.51
C ASN A 2 -1.46 -30.17 35.03
N ASN A 3 -2.79 -30.21 35.18
CA ASN A 3 -3.67 -29.16 34.65
C ASN A 3 -3.44 -27.78 35.29
N LYS A 4 -3.05 -27.71 36.56
CA LYS A 4 -2.75 -26.43 37.24
C LYS A 4 -1.47 -25.78 36.70
N ARG A 5 -0.45 -26.57 36.37
CA ARG A 5 0.81 -26.05 35.78
C ARG A 5 0.61 -25.57 34.35
N VAL A 6 -0.19 -26.30 33.56
CA VAL A 6 -0.56 -25.91 32.19
C VAL A 6 -1.40 -24.62 32.21
N PHE A 7 -2.33 -24.49 33.15
CA PHE A 7 -3.14 -23.27 33.30
C PHE A 7 -2.29 -22.04 33.67
N VAL A 8 -1.34 -22.18 34.60
CA VAL A 8 -0.42 -21.09 34.96
C VAL A 8 0.47 -20.69 33.79
N LEU A 9 0.99 -21.66 33.02
CA LEU A 9 1.77 -21.37 31.81
C LEU A 9 0.94 -20.65 30.74
N LEU A 10 -0.30 -21.09 30.50
CA LEU A 10 -1.23 -20.42 29.59
C LEU A 10 -1.54 -18.98 30.05
N PHE A 11 -1.75 -18.78 31.34
CA PHE A 11 -2.01 -17.47 31.91
C PHE A 11 -0.80 -16.52 31.76
N CYS A 12 0.41 -17.00 32.06
CA CYS A 12 1.64 -16.25 31.81
C CYS A 12 1.82 -15.91 30.33
N PHE A 13 1.53 -16.86 29.44
CA PHE A 13 1.60 -16.64 28.00
C PHE A 13 0.60 -15.57 27.53
N PHE A 14 -0.62 -15.60 28.08
CA PHE A 14 -1.64 -14.61 27.77
C PHE A 14 -1.26 -13.20 28.22
N ILE A 15 -0.64 -13.07 29.40
CA ILE A 15 -0.13 -11.77 29.91
C ILE A 15 0.94 -11.20 28.97
N VAL A 16 1.88 -12.03 28.54
CA VAL A 16 2.97 -11.60 27.63
C VAL A 16 2.39 -11.15 26.28
N ILE A 17 1.47 -11.94 25.70
CA ILE A 17 0.81 -11.58 24.44
C ILE A 17 0.02 -10.28 24.59
N SER A 18 -0.76 -10.14 25.66
CA SER A 18 -1.57 -8.94 25.89
C SER A 18 -0.70 -7.70 26.07
N GLY A 19 0.46 -7.81 26.73
CA GLY A 19 1.44 -6.73 26.84
C GLY A 19 2.08 -6.34 25.50
N LEU A 20 2.37 -7.32 24.65
CA LEU A 20 2.88 -7.07 23.29
C LEU A 20 1.84 -6.35 22.42
N ILE A 21 0.58 -6.79 22.47
CA ILE A 21 -0.53 -6.14 21.74
C ILE A 21 -0.71 -4.70 22.22
N TYR A 22 -0.74 -4.46 23.54
CA TYR A 22 -0.86 -3.11 24.09
C TYR A 22 0.27 -2.18 23.60
N ARG A 23 1.52 -2.64 23.64
CA ARG A 23 2.66 -1.86 23.15
C ARG A 23 2.55 -1.56 21.66
N ALA A 24 2.14 -2.55 20.86
CA ALA A 24 1.94 -2.36 19.42
C ALA A 24 0.83 -1.33 19.13
N SER A 25 -0.30 -1.40 19.83
CA SER A 25 -1.39 -0.43 19.71
C SER A 25 -0.97 0.98 20.10
N VAL A 26 -0.23 1.15 21.20
CA VAL A 26 0.28 2.47 21.63
C VAL A 26 1.25 3.04 20.60
N LEU A 27 2.12 2.22 20.01
CA LEU A 27 3.04 2.67 18.97
C LEU A 27 2.31 3.08 17.69
N MET A 28 1.33 2.30 17.24
CA MET A 28 0.54 2.63 16.04
C MET A 28 -0.29 3.91 16.24
N VAL A 29 -1.11 3.96 17.29
CA VAL A 29 -2.00 5.10 17.56
C VAL A 29 -1.18 6.35 17.94
N GLY A 30 -0.08 6.17 18.66
CA GLY A 30 0.84 7.25 19.00
C GLY A 30 1.48 7.86 17.76
N ASN A 31 1.86 7.03 16.79
CA ASN A 31 2.49 7.51 15.55
C ASN A 31 1.51 8.33 14.69
N GLU A 32 0.28 7.83 14.47
CA GLU A 32 -0.74 8.56 13.72
C GLU A 32 -1.13 9.89 14.40
N ASN A 33 -1.24 9.88 15.73
CA ASN A 33 -1.54 11.11 16.47
C ASN A 33 -0.37 12.09 16.43
N SER A 34 0.88 11.60 16.50
CA SER A 34 2.07 12.45 16.37
C SER A 34 2.15 13.08 14.98
N GLU A 35 1.85 12.34 13.92
CA GLU A 35 1.84 12.86 12.55
C GLU A 35 0.78 13.96 12.38
N LYS A 36 -0.46 13.72 12.81
CA LYS A 36 -1.54 14.72 12.80
C LYS A 36 -1.17 15.95 13.62
N ALA A 37 -0.62 15.75 14.82
CA ALA A 37 -0.17 16.85 15.67
C ALA A 37 0.94 17.67 15.01
N ASN A 38 1.93 17.01 14.39
CA ASN A 38 3.03 17.70 13.69
C ASN A 38 2.53 18.50 12.48
N LEU A 39 1.58 17.96 11.71
CA LEU A 39 0.94 18.68 10.60
C LEU A 39 0.19 19.94 11.07
N VAL A 40 -0.54 19.83 12.18
CA VAL A 40 -1.25 20.98 12.77
C VAL A 40 -0.26 22.01 13.35
N LEU A 41 0.78 21.55 14.05
CA LEU A 41 1.81 22.42 14.63
C LEU A 41 2.56 23.20 13.56
N MET A 42 2.90 22.57 12.43
CA MET A 42 3.62 23.22 11.34
C MET A 42 2.82 24.35 10.67
N ASN A 43 1.49 24.24 10.63
CA ASN A 43 0.63 25.18 9.90
C ASN A 43 -0.04 26.24 10.79
N ARG A 44 0.18 26.20 12.10
CA ARG A 44 -0.44 27.17 13.02
C ARG A 44 0.37 28.46 13.10
N SER A 45 -0.33 29.60 13.18
CA SER A 45 0.32 30.87 13.54
C SER A 45 0.83 30.79 14.99
N PRO A 46 2.10 31.18 15.26
CA PRO A 46 2.67 31.15 16.60
C PRO A 46 2.01 32.20 17.51
N VAL A 47 1.19 31.73 18.45
CA VAL A 47 0.42 32.58 19.37
C VAL A 47 1.35 33.33 20.34
N SER A 48 2.46 32.71 20.72
CA SER A 48 3.47 33.32 21.57
C SER A 48 4.09 34.58 20.94
N LEU A 49 4.26 34.59 19.61
CA LEU A 49 4.80 35.75 18.88
C LEU A 49 3.83 36.92 18.89
N GLN A 50 2.52 36.64 18.78
CA GLN A 50 1.51 37.67 18.92
C GLN A 50 1.54 38.31 20.30
N HIS A 51 1.59 37.50 21.37
CA HIS A 51 1.70 38.02 22.73
C HIS A 51 3.02 38.75 23.01
N LEU A 52 4.13 38.29 22.43
CA LEU A 52 5.41 38.99 22.52
C LEU A 52 5.35 40.36 21.84
N ASN A 53 4.68 40.46 20.69
CA ASN A 53 4.49 41.71 19.96
C ASN A 53 3.59 42.69 20.73
N GLU A 54 2.47 42.21 21.29
CA GLU A 54 1.60 42.99 22.17
C GLU A 54 2.34 43.49 23.42
N HIS A 55 3.23 42.67 23.98
CA HIS A 55 4.06 43.03 25.12
C HIS A 55 5.18 44.01 24.77
N ALA A 56 5.73 43.93 23.55
CA ALA A 56 6.73 44.87 23.06
C ALA A 56 6.20 46.32 23.04
N GLY A 57 4.93 46.53 22.64
CA GLY A 57 4.31 47.85 22.71
C GLY A 57 4.24 48.42 24.13
N LYS A 58 3.97 47.57 25.14
CA LYS A 58 3.98 48.00 26.55
C LYS A 58 5.38 48.34 27.06
N LEU A 59 6.40 47.61 26.59
CA LEU A 59 7.79 47.95 26.89
C LEU A 59 8.18 49.28 26.24
N GLU A 60 7.72 49.55 25.03
CA GLU A 60 7.96 50.82 24.34
C GLU A 60 7.30 52.00 25.08
N GLU A 61 6.04 51.86 25.50
CA GLU A 61 5.35 52.84 26.36
C GLU A 61 6.10 53.08 27.68
N MET A 62 6.55 52.01 28.35
CA MET A 62 7.34 52.10 29.58
C MET A 62 8.71 52.74 29.36
N THR A 63 9.32 52.55 28.19
CA THR A 63 10.60 53.17 27.82
C THR A 63 10.42 54.67 27.60
N ASN A 64 9.34 55.05 26.92
CA ASN A 64 9.02 56.45 26.62
C ASN A 64 8.63 57.27 27.85
N ASP A 65 8.08 56.63 28.88
CA ASP A 65 7.61 57.30 30.10
C ASP A 65 8.19 56.69 31.39
N ILE A 66 9.49 56.38 31.35
CA ILE A 66 10.16 55.59 32.40
C ILE A 66 10.09 56.19 33.81
N ASN A 67 9.98 57.52 33.89
CA ASN A 67 9.89 58.25 35.16
C ASN A 67 8.56 58.00 35.89
N ASN A 68 7.52 57.58 35.17
CA ASN A 68 6.22 57.26 35.73
C ASN A 68 6.11 55.79 36.23
N TYR A 69 7.18 54.99 36.06
CA TYR A 69 7.21 53.61 36.50
C TYR A 69 8.21 53.38 37.63
N THR A 70 7.79 52.59 38.63
CA THR A 70 8.70 52.17 39.70
C THR A 70 9.69 51.11 39.18
N PHE A 71 10.89 51.06 39.78
CA PHE A 71 11.87 50.01 39.47
C PHE A 71 11.31 48.59 39.64
N SER A 72 10.43 48.37 40.63
CA SER A 72 9.74 47.10 40.81
C SER A 72 8.81 46.74 39.65
N SER A 73 8.17 47.73 39.03
CA SER A 73 7.31 47.53 37.86
C SER A 73 8.13 47.20 36.62
N ILE A 74 9.22 47.92 36.40
CA ILE A 74 10.17 47.66 35.30
C ILE A 74 10.73 46.24 35.40
N LYS A 75 11.20 45.84 36.60
CA LYS A 75 11.70 44.47 36.84
C LYS A 75 10.65 43.41 36.52
N ARG A 76 9.40 43.62 36.96
CA ARG A 76 8.29 42.68 36.70
C ARG A 76 7.99 42.56 35.22
N GLU A 77 8.02 43.65 34.45
CA GLU A 77 7.80 43.58 33.01
C GLU A 77 8.95 42.89 32.28
N ILE A 78 10.21 43.10 32.69
CA ILE A 78 11.36 42.35 32.17
C ILE A 78 11.21 40.84 32.45
N ASP A 79 10.81 40.46 33.66
CA ASP A 79 10.58 39.04 34.01
C ASP A 79 9.48 38.41 33.14
N LYS A 80 8.43 39.17 32.81
CA LYS A 80 7.39 38.74 31.86
C LYS A 80 7.93 38.62 30.45
N THR A 81 8.76 39.56 29.99
CA THR A 81 9.42 39.49 28.68
C THR A 81 10.25 38.22 28.54
N ILE A 82 11.06 37.90 29.56
CA ILE A 82 11.87 36.67 29.58
C ILE A 82 10.97 35.43 29.46
N LYS A 83 9.85 35.40 30.20
CA LYS A 83 8.88 34.29 30.10
C LYS A 83 8.27 34.17 28.71
N LEU A 84 7.85 35.29 28.10
CA LEU A 84 7.25 35.30 26.76
C LEU A 84 8.26 34.89 25.67
N ILE A 85 9.51 35.35 25.78
CA ILE A 85 10.60 34.92 24.89
C ILE A 85 10.84 33.42 25.01
N ASN A 86 10.88 32.87 26.24
CA ASN A 86 11.05 31.44 26.44
C ASN A 86 9.89 30.62 25.86
N LEU A 87 8.65 31.05 26.06
CA LEU A 87 7.48 30.42 25.44
C LEU A 87 7.56 30.47 23.92
N THR A 88 8.01 31.61 23.38
CA THR A 88 8.19 31.78 21.94
C THR A 88 9.26 30.88 21.36
N ASN A 89 10.41 30.77 22.04
CA ASN A 89 11.47 29.87 21.62
C ASN A 89 11.03 28.41 21.67
N LEU A 90 10.25 28.01 22.68
CA LEU A 90 9.69 26.66 22.76
C LEU A 90 8.69 26.39 21.64
N GLU A 91 7.80 27.33 21.35
CA GLU A 91 6.84 27.21 20.25
C GLU A 91 7.56 27.11 18.89
N LEU A 92 8.49 28.03 18.59
CA LEU A 92 9.25 28.00 17.34
C LEU A 92 10.07 26.72 17.18
N LYS A 93 10.70 26.24 18.28
CA LYS A 93 11.43 24.97 18.27
C LYS A 93 10.50 23.79 17.96
N ALA A 94 9.34 23.73 18.61
CA ALA A 94 8.35 22.67 18.36
C ALA A 94 7.83 22.70 16.91
N GLN A 95 7.57 23.88 16.35
CA GLN A 95 7.16 24.02 14.95
C GLN A 95 8.27 23.60 13.98
N TYR A 96 9.52 23.95 14.27
CA TYR A 96 10.68 23.55 13.48
C TYR A 96 10.90 22.02 13.49
N GLU A 97 10.82 21.40 14.66
CA GLU A 97 10.91 19.94 14.79
C GLU A 97 9.77 19.24 14.05
N ALA A 98 8.54 19.75 14.15
CA ALA A 98 7.40 19.26 13.39
C ALA A 98 7.63 19.38 11.87
N TRP A 99 8.17 20.50 11.41
CA TRP A 99 8.50 20.71 9.99
C TRP A 99 9.56 19.71 9.49
N ILE A 100 10.64 19.48 10.26
CA ILE A 100 11.66 18.47 9.92
C ILE A 100 11.00 17.09 9.82
N SER A 101 10.16 16.73 10.78
CA SER A 101 9.47 15.45 10.80
C SER A 101 8.60 15.25 9.56
N VAL A 102 7.76 16.23 9.22
CA VAL A 102 6.89 16.19 8.03
C VAL A 102 7.72 16.10 6.75
N LYS A 103 8.81 16.87 6.64
CA LYS A 103 9.72 16.78 5.50
C LYS A 103 10.35 15.39 5.36
N GLY A 104 10.72 14.76 6.48
CA GLY A 104 11.22 13.38 6.49
C GLY A 104 10.19 12.37 5.99
N MET A 105 8.93 12.49 6.45
CA MET A 105 7.82 11.65 6.00
C MET A 105 7.56 11.82 4.50
N MET A 106 7.48 13.07 4.01
CA MET A 106 7.30 13.35 2.58
C MET A 106 8.41 12.75 1.71
N LYS A 107 9.66 12.76 2.18
CA LYS A 107 10.77 12.13 1.46
C LYS A 107 10.59 10.60 1.38
N SER A 108 10.23 9.98 2.50
CA SER A 108 9.94 8.53 2.56
C SER A 108 8.77 8.13 1.64
N ASP A 109 7.73 8.95 1.59
CA ASP A 109 6.58 8.75 0.71
C ASP A 109 6.98 8.89 -0.76
N SER A 110 7.79 9.90 -1.10
CA SER A 110 8.34 10.07 -2.44
C SER A 110 9.14 8.84 -2.89
N ASP A 111 10.04 8.33 -2.03
CA ASP A 111 10.82 7.13 -2.33
C ASP A 111 9.93 5.89 -2.52
N SER A 112 8.86 5.79 -1.74
CA SER A 112 7.88 4.70 -1.83
C SER A 112 7.04 4.78 -3.11
N LEU A 113 6.65 5.99 -3.53
CA LEU A 113 5.93 6.23 -4.78
C LEU A 113 6.78 5.90 -6.01
N ILE A 114 8.08 6.23 -5.97
CA ILE A 114 9.01 5.84 -7.04
C ILE A 114 9.06 4.31 -7.16
N LYS A 115 9.23 3.59 -6.05
CA LYS A 115 9.21 2.12 -6.04
C LYS A 115 7.88 1.55 -6.56
N LEU A 116 6.76 2.12 -6.15
CA LEU A 116 5.43 1.69 -6.59
C LEU A 116 5.28 1.88 -8.12
N LYS A 117 5.79 2.99 -8.65
CA LYS A 117 5.80 3.25 -10.09
C LYS A 117 6.63 2.20 -10.85
N ASP A 118 7.83 1.88 -10.37
CA ASP A 118 8.67 0.85 -10.99
C ASP A 118 7.99 -0.53 -11.00
N GLN A 119 7.30 -0.88 -9.91
CA GLN A 119 6.51 -2.11 -9.82
C GLN A 119 5.32 -2.12 -10.78
N LEU A 120 4.64 -0.97 -10.94
CA LEU A 120 3.54 -0.82 -11.88
C LEU A 120 4.02 -0.95 -13.33
N ASP A 121 5.14 -0.32 -13.68
CA ASP A 121 5.75 -0.42 -15.00
C ASP A 121 6.18 -1.87 -15.30
N THR A 122 6.73 -2.57 -14.31
CA THR A 122 7.07 -4.00 -14.41
C THR A 122 5.82 -4.84 -14.66
N THR A 123 4.75 -4.60 -13.92
CA THR A 123 3.47 -5.31 -14.06
C THR A 123 2.86 -5.07 -15.44
N ARG A 124 2.89 -3.82 -15.92
CA ARG A 124 2.42 -3.45 -17.26
C ARG A 124 3.22 -4.17 -18.36
N ASN A 125 4.54 -4.26 -18.22
CA ASN A 125 5.39 -4.99 -19.14
C ASN A 125 5.08 -6.50 -19.14
N LEU A 126 4.81 -7.09 -17.98
CA LEU A 126 4.39 -8.50 -17.88
C LEU A 126 3.04 -8.74 -18.56
N GLN A 127 2.05 -7.87 -18.30
CA GLN A 127 0.74 -7.93 -18.96
C GLN A 127 0.88 -7.82 -20.49
N GLN A 128 1.70 -6.89 -20.99
CA GLN A 128 1.94 -6.78 -22.43
C GLN A 128 2.57 -8.06 -23.01
N LYS A 129 3.53 -8.66 -22.31
CA LYS A 129 4.15 -9.94 -22.72
C LYS A 129 3.14 -11.09 -22.73
N GLU A 130 2.26 -11.16 -21.75
CA GLU A 130 1.20 -12.18 -21.69
C GLU A 130 0.15 -11.98 -22.79
N ILE A 131 -0.28 -10.73 -23.04
CA ILE A 131 -1.18 -10.40 -24.15
C ILE A 131 -0.55 -10.81 -25.49
N LEU A 132 0.74 -10.53 -25.70
CA LEU A 132 1.46 -10.94 -26.91
C LEU A 132 1.56 -12.46 -27.03
N LYS A 133 1.79 -13.19 -25.93
CA LYS A 133 1.78 -14.66 -25.92
C LYS A 133 0.40 -15.21 -26.27
N LEU A 134 -0.67 -14.68 -25.66
CA LEU A 134 -2.04 -15.08 -25.95
C LEU A 134 -2.42 -14.80 -27.40
N LYS A 135 -2.03 -13.63 -27.94
CA LYS A 135 -2.22 -13.30 -29.34
C LYS A 135 -1.50 -14.29 -30.25
N LYS A 136 -0.24 -14.63 -29.95
CA LYS A 136 0.53 -15.61 -30.72
C LYS A 136 -0.12 -16.99 -30.68
N ILE A 137 -0.65 -17.44 -29.54
CA ILE A 137 -1.38 -18.70 -29.43
C ILE A 137 -2.67 -18.65 -30.26
N LEU A 138 -3.40 -17.54 -30.23
CA LEU A 138 -4.61 -17.36 -31.03
C LEU A 138 -4.33 -17.40 -32.54
N ASP A 139 -3.27 -16.73 -32.99
CA ASP A 139 -2.77 -16.77 -34.37
C ASP A 139 -2.27 -18.19 -34.73
N GLU A 140 -1.62 -18.86 -33.77
CA GLU A 140 -1.33 -20.31 -33.65
C GLU A 140 -2.49 -21.20 -34.12
N VAL A 141 -3.62 -21.04 -33.43
CA VAL A 141 -4.83 -21.86 -33.54
C VAL A 141 -5.65 -21.50 -34.78
N GLN A 142 -5.60 -20.25 -35.25
CA GLN A 142 -6.28 -19.83 -36.48
C GLN A 142 -5.57 -20.26 -37.77
N LYS A 143 -4.41 -20.94 -37.70
CA LYS A 143 -3.77 -21.46 -38.91
C LYS A 143 -4.66 -22.47 -39.63
N PRO A 144 -4.88 -22.32 -40.95
CA PRO A 144 -5.79 -23.15 -41.74
C PRO A 144 -5.46 -24.65 -41.74
N SER A 145 -4.25 -25.04 -41.30
CA SER A 145 -3.79 -26.43 -41.28
C SER A 145 -4.66 -27.35 -40.42
N LEU A 146 -5.13 -26.90 -39.25
CA LEU A 146 -5.94 -27.73 -38.35
C LEU A 146 -7.32 -28.05 -38.95
N ILE A 147 -7.90 -27.11 -39.70
CA ILE A 147 -9.17 -27.32 -40.41
C ILE A 147 -8.96 -28.28 -41.57
N THR A 148 -7.89 -28.13 -42.37
CA THR A 148 -7.57 -29.10 -43.43
C THR A 148 -7.22 -30.49 -42.90
N ASP A 149 -6.54 -30.59 -41.77
CA ASP A 149 -6.17 -31.88 -41.17
C ASP A 149 -7.40 -32.59 -40.60
N LEU A 150 -8.32 -31.88 -39.97
CA LEU A 150 -9.61 -32.44 -39.54
C LEU A 150 -10.46 -32.89 -40.73
N PHE A 151 -10.46 -32.13 -41.82
CA PHE A 151 -11.18 -32.50 -43.05
C PHE A 151 -10.59 -33.75 -43.70
N ASN A 152 -9.25 -33.84 -43.79
CA ASN A 152 -8.56 -35.01 -44.30
C ASN A 152 -8.83 -36.24 -43.41
N LEU A 153 -8.83 -36.08 -42.08
CA LEU A 153 -9.08 -37.17 -41.15
C LEU A 153 -10.52 -37.68 -41.22
N ALA A 154 -11.50 -36.77 -41.35
CA ALA A 154 -12.90 -37.12 -41.59
C ALA A 154 -13.09 -37.83 -42.94
N LEU A 155 -12.43 -37.36 -44.00
CA LEU A 155 -12.50 -37.94 -45.33
C LEU A 155 -11.88 -39.35 -45.36
N THR A 156 -10.76 -39.56 -44.65
CA THR A 156 -10.13 -40.87 -44.51
C THR A 156 -11.02 -41.85 -43.73
N PHE A 157 -11.70 -41.38 -42.68
CA PHE A 157 -12.65 -42.18 -41.91
C PHE A 157 -13.85 -42.61 -42.78
N VAL A 158 -14.44 -41.68 -43.53
CA VAL A 158 -15.57 -41.98 -44.43
C VAL A 158 -15.17 -42.98 -45.51
N LEU A 159 -13.98 -42.82 -46.12
CA LEU A 159 -13.45 -43.79 -47.09
C LEU A 159 -13.20 -45.17 -46.47
N GLY A 160 -12.68 -45.22 -45.24
CA GLY A 160 -12.46 -46.47 -44.51
C GLY A 160 -13.77 -47.21 -44.20
N VAL A 161 -14.80 -46.50 -43.76
CA VAL A 161 -16.13 -47.06 -43.50
C VAL A 161 -16.76 -47.57 -44.80
N LEU A 162 -16.70 -46.80 -45.89
CA LEU A 162 -17.20 -47.21 -47.19
C LEU A 162 -16.47 -48.45 -47.73
N SER A 163 -15.15 -48.51 -47.60
CA SER A 163 -14.34 -49.68 -47.98
C SER A 163 -14.74 -50.93 -47.19
N SER A 164 -14.98 -50.80 -45.88
CA SER A 164 -15.45 -51.90 -45.03
C SER A 164 -16.84 -52.41 -45.43
N ILE A 165 -17.77 -51.50 -45.76
CA ILE A 165 -19.11 -51.86 -46.25
C ILE A 165 -19.02 -52.60 -47.59
N LEU A 166 -18.21 -52.09 -48.52
CA LEU A 166 -17.99 -52.72 -49.82
C LEU A 166 -17.33 -54.11 -49.69
N ALA A 167 -16.34 -54.26 -48.81
CA ALA A 167 -15.72 -55.55 -48.52
C ALA A 167 -16.72 -56.55 -47.93
N THR A 168 -17.59 -56.08 -47.03
CA THR A 168 -18.63 -56.89 -46.40
C THR A 168 -19.70 -57.33 -47.41
N MET A 169 -20.14 -56.44 -48.30
CA MET A 169 -21.06 -56.77 -49.41
C MET A 169 -20.43 -57.73 -50.42
N GLY A 170 -19.15 -57.54 -50.75
CA GLY A 170 -18.41 -58.45 -51.63
C GLY A 170 -18.31 -59.87 -51.05
N LEU A 171 -18.01 -59.98 -49.75
CA LEU A 171 -17.98 -61.24 -49.03
C LEU A 171 -19.36 -61.92 -48.96
N THR A 172 -20.44 -61.16 -48.72
CA THR A 172 -21.79 -61.73 -48.68
C THR A 172 -22.28 -62.18 -50.06
N LEU A 173 -21.97 -61.44 -51.13
CA LEU A 173 -22.29 -61.83 -52.50
C LEU A 173 -21.48 -63.06 -52.96
N TRP A 174 -20.20 -63.14 -52.60
CA TRP A 174 -19.37 -64.31 -52.89
C TRP A 174 -19.87 -65.56 -52.16
N ARG A 175 -20.20 -65.41 -50.88
CA ARG A 175 -20.76 -66.48 -50.05
C ARG A 175 -22.11 -67.00 -50.59
N ASN A 176 -22.99 -66.10 -51.05
CA ASN A 176 -24.27 -66.47 -51.66
C ASN A 176 -24.12 -67.15 -53.04
N ARG A 177 -23.03 -66.91 -53.78
CA ARG A 177 -22.72 -67.66 -55.02
C ARG A 177 -22.21 -69.07 -54.71
N SER A 178 -21.39 -69.23 -53.67
CA SER A 178 -20.86 -70.54 -53.26
C SER A 178 -21.93 -71.52 -52.78
N THR A 179 -23.05 -71.03 -52.23
CA THR A 179 -24.16 -71.87 -51.75
C THR A 179 -25.16 -72.29 -52.83
N LYS A 180 -25.02 -71.80 -54.07
CA LYS A 180 -25.89 -72.20 -55.21
C LYS A 180 -25.30 -73.32 -56.09
N THR A 181 -24.12 -73.84 -55.74
CA THR A 181 -23.39 -74.86 -56.53
C THR A 181 -23.23 -76.20 -55.81
N THR A 182 -24.10 -76.51 -54.86
CA THR A 182 -24.32 -77.84 -54.27
C THR A 182 -25.80 -78.15 -54.33
#